data_AF-A0AAD9NQ68-F1
#
_entry.id   AF-A0AAD9NQ68-F1
#
_cell.length_a   1.000
_cell.length_b   1.000
_cell.length_c   1.000
_cell.angle_alpha   90.00
_cell.angle_beta   90.00
_cell.angle_gamma   90.00
#
_symmetry.space_group_name_H-M   'P 1'
#
loop_
_entity.id
_entity.type
_entity.pdbx_description
1 polymer ?
#
loop_
_entity_poly.entity_id
_entity_poly.type
_entity_poly.pdbx_seq_one_letter_code
_entity_poly.pdbx_strand_id
1 'polypeptide(L)'
;MLDFSKAFDLINHHLLLDKLQSYGLPAHILRCMATFLLDRAQRVKIGNEYSHSGHPNGGVPQGKLSGPNCFLVYINDLRTTVPLYKYVDDSTLFEICDRNDVSVIQESVDIAARWTEQNDMKINSEKLKEIIISFAQDGNFRSTIPNIKIDGRDIA
;
A
#
# COMPACT_ATOMS: atom_id res chain seq x y z
N MET A 1 8.33 3.79 7.85
CA MET A 1 8.18 2.88 6.68
C MET A 1 6.87 2.12 6.83
N LEU A 2 5.95 2.37 5.92
CA LEU A 2 4.65 1.69 5.78
C LEU A 2 4.85 0.36 5.06
N ASP A 3 4.20 -0.68 5.59
CA ASP A 3 4.09 -2.01 4.98
C ASP A 3 2.58 -2.28 4.74
N PHE A 4 2.23 -2.86 3.59
CA PHE A 4 0.84 -3.19 3.28
C PHE A 4 0.58 -4.68 3.47
N SER A 5 -0.44 -5.00 4.25
CA SER A 5 -0.84 -6.38 4.52
C SER A 5 -1.33 -7.05 3.23
N LYS A 6 -0.68 -8.15 2.83
CA LYS A 6 -1.09 -8.97 1.68
C LYS A 6 -1.37 -8.12 0.42
N ALA A 7 -0.48 -7.17 0.15
CA ALA A 7 -0.68 -6.11 -0.83
C ALA A 7 -1.13 -6.62 -2.22
N PHE A 8 -0.55 -7.72 -2.70
CA PHE A 8 -0.93 -8.34 -3.98
C PHE A 8 -2.24 -9.12 -3.95
N ASP A 9 -2.66 -9.61 -2.79
CA ASP A 9 -3.88 -10.42 -2.64
C ASP A 9 -5.13 -9.54 -2.45
N LEU A 10 -4.95 -8.30 -2.01
CA LEU A 10 -6.04 -7.36 -1.71
C LEU A 10 -6.36 -6.39 -2.85
N ILE A 11 -5.67 -6.46 -3.99
CA ILE A 11 -5.94 -5.58 -5.14
C ILE A 11 -7.39 -5.79 -5.61
N ASN A 12 -8.23 -4.77 -5.48
CA ASN A 12 -9.57 -4.79 -6.04
C ASN A 12 -9.49 -4.65 -7.56
N HIS A 13 -10.07 -5.61 -8.29
CA HIS A 13 -9.98 -5.66 -9.76
C HIS A 13 -10.68 -4.48 -10.43
N HIS A 14 -11.82 -4.04 -9.91
CA HIS A 14 -12.58 -2.93 -10.48
C HIS A 14 -11.83 -1.61 -10.28
N LEU A 15 -11.36 -1.34 -9.06
CA LEU A 15 -10.56 -0.14 -8.79
C LEU A 15 -9.27 -0.09 -9.62
N LEU A 16 -8.60 -1.23 -9.83
CA LEU A 16 -7.42 -1.29 -10.70
C LEU A 16 -7.79 -0.96 -12.15
N LEU A 17 -8.90 -1.48 -12.68
CA LEU A 17 -9.37 -1.19 -14.03
C LEU A 17 -9.76 0.29 -14.20
N ASP A 18 -10.42 0.88 -13.20
CA ASP A 18 -10.78 2.30 -13.19
C ASP A 18 -9.52 3.19 -13.20
N LYS A 19 -8.50 2.84 -12.40
CA LYS A 19 -7.20 3.52 -12.42
C LYS A 19 -6.51 3.38 -13.77
N LEU A 20 -6.49 2.18 -14.36
CA LEU A 20 -5.92 1.96 -15.71
C LEU A 20 -6.65 2.81 -16.77
N GLN A 21 -7.97 2.92 -16.66
CA GLN A 21 -8.78 3.75 -17.55
C GLN A 21 -8.46 5.24 -17.37
N SER A 22 -8.24 5.72 -16.14
CA SER A 22 -7.91 7.13 -15.88
C SER A 22 -6.55 7.55 -16.46
N TYR A 23 -5.63 6.61 -16.66
CA TYR A 23 -4.38 6.85 -17.40
C TYR A 23 -4.56 6.94 -18.93
N GLY A 24 -5.77 6.82 -19.45
CA GLY A 24 -6.06 6.95 -20.89
C GLY A 24 -5.62 5.74 -21.72
N LEU A 25 -5.53 4.56 -21.11
CA LEU A 25 -5.17 3.34 -21.83
C LEU A 25 -6.23 2.98 -22.89
N PRO A 26 -5.81 2.46 -24.07
CA PRO A 26 -6.76 2.03 -25.10
C PRO A 26 -7.72 0.94 -24.60
N ALA A 27 -8.97 0.99 -25.06
CA ALA A 27 -10.01 0.05 -24.63
C ALA A 27 -9.66 -1.43 -24.84
N HIS A 28 -8.85 -1.76 -25.86
CA HIS A 28 -8.42 -3.15 -26.09
C HIS A 28 -7.42 -3.64 -25.02
N ILE A 29 -6.57 -2.76 -24.49
CA ILE A 29 -5.66 -3.09 -23.37
C ILE A 29 -6.49 -3.26 -22.09
N LEU A 30 -7.44 -2.36 -21.83
CA LEU A 30 -8.33 -2.47 -20.67
C LEU A 30 -9.14 -3.78 -20.70
N ARG A 31 -9.66 -4.18 -21.86
CA ARG A 31 -10.33 -5.48 -22.02
C ARG A 31 -9.39 -6.65 -21.75
N CYS A 32 -8.15 -6.59 -22.24
CA CYS A 32 -7.15 -7.62 -21.97
C CYS A 32 -6.87 -7.74 -20.46
N MET A 33 -6.69 -6.61 -19.78
CA MET A 33 -6.51 -6.58 -18.33
C MET A 33 -7.75 -7.10 -17.58
N ALA A 34 -8.95 -6.75 -18.02
CA ALA A 34 -10.19 -7.26 -17.44
C ALA A 34 -10.29 -8.78 -17.58
N THR A 35 -10.01 -9.34 -18.75
CA THR A 35 -9.99 -10.80 -18.96
C THR A 35 -8.89 -11.50 -18.17
N PHE A 36 -7.80 -10.78 -17.84
CA PHE A 36 -6.73 -11.32 -17.01
C PHE A 36 -7.08 -11.32 -15.51
N LEU A 37 -7.89 -10.38 -15.05
CA LEU A 37 -8.19 -10.17 -13.62
C LEU A 37 -9.51 -10.82 -13.17
N LEU A 38 -10.57 -10.64 -13.95
CA LEU A 38 -11.95 -10.97 -13.59
C LEU A 38 -12.30 -12.44 -13.87
N ASP A 39 -13.33 -12.94 -13.18
CA ASP A 39 -13.94 -14.27 -13.35
C ASP A 39 -12.92 -15.43 -13.36
N ARG A 40 -11.87 -15.30 -12.54
CA ARG A 40 -10.86 -16.34 -12.42
C ARG A 40 -11.38 -17.48 -11.55
N ALA A 41 -10.95 -18.68 -11.90
CA ALA A 41 -11.06 -19.87 -11.08
C ALA A 41 -9.66 -20.33 -10.66
N GLN A 42 -9.49 -20.68 -9.38
CA GLN A 42 -8.23 -21.20 -8.84
C GLN A 42 -8.50 -22.46 -8.01
N ARG A 43 -7.55 -23.40 -8.03
CA ARG A 43 -7.54 -24.59 -7.17
C ARG A 43 -6.12 -24.96 -6.80
N VAL A 44 -5.95 -25.59 -5.64
CA VAL A 44 -4.66 -26.07 -5.15
C VAL A 44 -4.49 -27.53 -5.55
N LYS A 45 -3.28 -27.90 -5.98
CA LYS A 45 -2.91 -29.30 -6.24
C LYS A 45 -1.83 -29.73 -5.24
N ILE A 46 -2.03 -30.84 -4.53
CA ILE A 46 -1.04 -31.45 -3.65
C ILE A 46 -0.88 -32.91 -4.07
N GLY A 47 0.29 -33.27 -4.59
CA GLY A 47 0.51 -34.60 -5.18
C GLY A 47 -0.42 -34.83 -6.37
N ASN A 48 -1.30 -35.84 -6.29
CA ASN A 48 -2.29 -36.16 -7.32
C ASN A 48 -3.71 -35.63 -7.00
N GLU A 49 -3.89 -35.00 -5.83
CA GLU A 49 -5.18 -34.49 -5.38
C GLU A 49 -5.36 -33.01 -5.74
N TYR A 50 -6.61 -32.61 -5.99
CA TYR A 50 -7.00 -31.23 -6.25
C TYR A 50 -8.02 -30.76 -5.23
N SER A 51 -7.90 -29.52 -4.78
CA SER A 51 -8.97 -28.85 -4.03
C SER A 51 -10.17 -28.56 -4.93
N HIS A 52 -11.29 -28.21 -4.30
CA HIS A 52 -12.37 -27.53 -5.00
C HIS A 52 -11.88 -26.23 -5.65
N SER A 53 -12.57 -25.84 -6.73
CA SER A 53 -12.33 -24.58 -7.41
C SER A 53 -12.91 -23.42 -6.60
N GLY A 54 -12.11 -22.39 -6.35
CA GLY A 54 -12.53 -21.13 -5.76
C GLY A 54 -12.41 -19.99 -6.77
N HIS A 55 -13.23 -18.95 -6.59
CA HIS A 55 -13.18 -17.74 -7.39
C HIS A 55 -12.63 -16.61 -6.51
N PRO A 56 -11.39 -16.13 -6.73
CA PRO A 56 -10.83 -15.06 -5.93
C PRO A 56 -11.50 -13.74 -6.30
N ASN A 57 -12.03 -13.05 -5.28
CA ASN A 57 -12.70 -11.74 -5.43
C ASN A 57 -11.72 -10.56 -5.47
N GLY A 58 -10.42 -10.82 -5.41
CA GLY A 58 -9.37 -9.83 -5.35
C GLY A 58 -7.99 -10.43 -5.60
N GLY A 59 -7.03 -9.55 -5.79
CA GLY A 59 -5.63 -9.88 -5.94
C GLY A 59 -5.22 -10.33 -7.33
N VAL A 60 -3.91 -10.29 -7.57
CA VAL A 60 -3.31 -10.65 -8.85
C VAL A 60 -2.68 -12.05 -8.81
N PRO A 61 -2.66 -12.79 -9.92
CA PRO A 61 -1.98 -14.09 -9.98
C PRO A 61 -0.50 -13.95 -9.58
N GLN A 62 -0.12 -14.53 -8.44
CA GLN A 62 1.28 -14.58 -8.01
C GLN A 62 2.12 -15.42 -9.00
N GLY A 63 3.33 -14.95 -9.33
CA GLY A 63 4.23 -15.64 -10.28
C GLY A 63 4.04 -15.29 -11.75
N LYS A 64 3.21 -14.29 -12.08
CA LYS A 64 3.13 -13.69 -13.42
C LYS A 64 3.78 -12.30 -13.41
N LEU A 65 4.50 -11.95 -14.49
CA LEU A 65 5.22 -10.68 -14.65
C LEU A 65 4.34 -9.43 -14.45
N SER A 66 3.02 -9.55 -14.61
CA SER A 66 2.06 -8.45 -14.47
C SER A 66 1.76 -8.05 -13.02
N GLY A 67 2.03 -8.90 -12.03
CA GLY A 67 1.68 -8.63 -10.63
C GLY A 67 2.31 -7.34 -10.07
N PRO A 68 3.63 -7.16 -10.14
CA PRO A 68 4.31 -5.93 -9.72
C PRO A 68 3.80 -4.68 -10.44
N ASN A 69 3.54 -4.76 -11.74
CA ASN A 69 3.02 -3.62 -12.51
C ASN A 69 1.60 -3.23 -12.08
N CYS A 70 0.73 -4.22 -11.82
CA CYS A 70 -0.60 -3.96 -11.30
C CYS A 70 -0.53 -3.25 -9.94
N PHE A 71 0.36 -3.69 -9.06
CA PHE A 71 0.55 -3.06 -7.76
C PHE A 71 1.07 -1.62 -7.90
N LEU A 72 2.07 -1.40 -8.74
CA LEU A 72 2.61 -0.06 -9.01
C LEU A 72 1.53 0.89 -9.51
N VAL A 73 0.72 0.48 -10.48
CA VAL A 73 -0.42 1.27 -10.98
C VAL A 73 -1.41 1.56 -9.85
N TYR A 74 -1.70 0.56 -9.02
CA TYR A 74 -2.67 0.65 -7.94
C TYR A 74 -2.29 1.67 -6.87
N ILE A 75 -1.03 1.61 -6.40
CA ILE A 75 -0.52 2.50 -5.36
C ILE A 75 -0.13 3.88 -5.91
N ASN A 76 -0.03 4.04 -7.25
CA ASN A 76 0.57 5.23 -7.84
C ASN A 76 -0.14 6.53 -7.48
N ASP A 77 -1.42 6.53 -7.12
CA ASP A 77 -2.17 7.74 -6.74
C ASP A 77 -2.16 8.03 -5.23
N LEU A 78 -1.58 7.15 -4.39
CA LEU A 78 -1.31 7.48 -2.99
C LEU A 78 -0.38 8.70 -2.92
N ARG A 79 -0.85 9.78 -2.30
CA ARG A 79 -0.13 11.04 -2.09
C ARG A 79 -0.32 11.47 -0.65
N THR A 80 0.68 12.13 -0.10
CA THR A 80 0.72 12.61 1.28
C THR A 80 1.29 14.01 1.35
N THR A 81 1.18 14.67 2.51
CA THR A 81 1.69 16.03 2.73
C THR A 81 3.21 16.05 2.75
N VAL A 82 3.84 15.08 3.42
CA VAL A 82 5.30 14.90 3.40
C VAL A 82 5.73 14.04 2.21
N PRO A 83 7.01 14.12 1.78
CA PRO A 83 7.56 13.23 0.75
C PRO A 83 7.29 11.76 1.02
N LEU A 84 6.78 11.08 -0.02
CA LEU A 84 6.50 9.64 -0.04
C LEU A 84 7.34 8.97 -1.11
N TYR A 85 8.23 8.08 -0.67
CA TYR A 85 9.03 7.22 -1.53
C TYR A 85 8.39 5.84 -1.60
N LYS A 86 8.26 5.27 -2.80
CA LYS A 86 7.66 3.95 -3.02
C LYS A 86 8.66 3.05 -3.70
N TYR A 87 8.82 1.84 -3.19
CA TYR A 87 9.65 0.81 -3.80
C TYR A 87 8.96 -0.53 -3.69
N VAL A 88 8.43 -1.03 -4.82
CA VAL A 88 7.60 -2.24 -4.84
C VAL A 88 6.50 -2.13 -3.79
N ASP A 89 6.50 -2.96 -2.75
CA ASP A 89 5.52 -3.02 -1.65
C ASP A 89 5.88 -2.12 -0.46
N ASP A 90 7.10 -1.59 -0.39
CA ASP A 90 7.53 -0.67 0.65
C ASP A 90 7.17 0.78 0.32
N SER A 91 6.69 1.52 1.33
CA SER A 91 6.40 2.94 1.22
C SER A 91 6.98 3.72 2.39
N THR A 92 7.86 4.67 2.13
CA THR A 92 8.56 5.44 3.17
C THR A 92 8.12 6.90 3.13
N LEU A 93 7.47 7.32 4.22
CA LEU A 93 7.25 8.72 4.55
C LEU A 93 8.49 9.25 5.27
N PHE A 94 8.92 10.45 4.90
CA PHE A 94 10.07 11.09 5.50
C PHE A 94 9.84 12.60 5.63
N GLU A 95 10.25 13.14 6.78
CA GLU A 95 10.15 14.56 7.11
C GLU A 95 11.45 15.00 7.79
N ILE A 96 11.89 16.22 7.51
CA ILE A 96 12.96 16.91 8.23
C ILE A 96 12.29 18.04 9.01
N CYS A 97 12.48 18.05 10.33
CA CYS A 97 11.95 19.09 11.22
C CYS A 97 13.12 19.82 11.89
N ASP A 98 13.11 21.14 11.86
CA ASP A 98 13.96 21.96 12.70
C ASP A 98 13.46 21.97 14.15
N ARG A 99 14.29 22.46 15.08
CA ARG A 99 14.02 22.46 16.53
C ARG A 99 12.66 23.06 16.91
N ASN A 100 12.18 24.04 16.15
CA ASN A 100 10.94 24.77 16.44
C ASN A 100 9.77 24.36 15.54
N ASP A 101 9.98 23.40 14.64
CA ASP A 101 8.93 22.93 13.75
C ASP A 101 7.99 21.99 14.50
N VAL A 102 6.72 22.00 14.08
CA VAL A 102 5.74 20.99 14.47
C VAL A 102 5.64 20.00 13.32
N SER A 103 6.00 18.76 13.60
CA SER A 103 5.97 17.68 12.61
C SER A 103 4.54 17.41 12.13
N VAL A 104 4.39 17.23 10.80
CA VAL A 104 3.12 16.86 10.15
C VAL A 104 3.12 15.41 9.67
N ILE A 105 4.08 14.59 10.12
CA ILE A 105 4.19 13.19 9.67
C ILE A 105 2.95 12.37 10.02
N GLN A 106 2.30 12.64 11.17
CA GLN A 106 1.08 11.94 11.57
C GLN A 106 -0.07 12.21 10.59
N GLU A 107 -0.21 13.46 10.12
CA GLU A 107 -1.24 13.80 9.11
C GLU A 107 -1.02 13.00 7.82
N SER A 108 0.24 12.82 7.42
CA SER A 108 0.58 12.01 6.25
C SER A 108 0.29 10.52 6.44
N VAL A 109 0.49 10.00 7.66
CA VAL A 109 0.07 8.64 8.03
C VAL A 109 -1.45 8.50 7.99
N ASP A 110 -2.20 9.47 8.50
CA ASP A 110 -3.67 9.47 8.48
C ASP A 110 -4.24 9.57 7.05
N ILE A 111 -3.59 10.36 6.18
CA ILE A 111 -3.93 10.39 4.75
C ILE A 111 -3.69 9.02 4.11
N ALA A 112 -2.55 8.38 4.40
CA ALA A 112 -2.25 7.06 3.87
C ALA A 112 -3.24 6.00 4.38
N ALA A 113 -3.59 6.03 5.66
CA ALA A 113 -4.58 5.13 6.26
C ALA A 113 -5.95 5.25 5.58
N ARG A 114 -6.47 6.48 5.45
CA ARG A 114 -7.74 6.74 4.74
C ARG A 114 -7.68 6.32 3.27
N TRP A 115 -6.56 6.57 2.59
CA TRP A 115 -6.38 6.11 1.21
C TRP A 115 -6.44 4.58 1.13
N THR A 116 -5.84 3.85 2.09
CA THR A 116 -5.94 2.38 2.08
C THR A 116 -7.37 1.89 2.25
N GLU A 117 -8.17 2.51 3.12
CA GLU A 117 -9.59 2.17 3.30
C GLU A 117 -10.38 2.37 2.00
N GLN A 118 -10.13 3.48 1.29
CA GLN A 118 -10.80 3.78 0.01
C GLN A 118 -10.38 2.86 -1.15
N ASN A 119 -9.23 2.19 -1.01
CA ASN A 119 -8.64 1.36 -2.04
C ASN A 119 -8.62 -0.13 -1.63
N ASP A 120 -9.46 -0.57 -0.70
CA ASP A 120 -9.54 -1.96 -0.21
C ASP A 120 -8.17 -2.54 0.20
N MET A 121 -7.27 -1.70 0.67
CA MET A 121 -5.96 -2.06 1.17
C MET A 121 -5.91 -1.94 2.69
N LYS A 122 -4.86 -2.50 3.28
CA LYS A 122 -4.65 -2.42 4.72
C LYS A 122 -3.19 -2.18 5.07
N ILE A 123 -2.93 -1.18 5.89
CA ILE A 123 -1.60 -0.99 6.49
C ILE A 123 -1.34 -2.09 7.51
N ASN A 124 -0.15 -2.65 7.47
CA ASN A 124 0.35 -3.61 8.44
C ASN A 124 1.03 -2.88 9.61
N SER A 125 0.25 -2.58 10.64
CA SER A 125 0.74 -1.87 11.83
C SER A 125 1.86 -2.62 12.56
N GLU A 126 1.90 -3.95 12.50
CA GLU A 126 2.92 -4.77 13.18
C GLU A 126 4.28 -4.71 12.49
N LYS A 127 4.29 -4.53 11.17
CA LYS A 127 5.52 -4.39 10.37
C LYS A 127 5.95 -2.95 10.14
N LEU A 128 5.07 -1.98 10.40
CA LEU A 128 5.40 -0.57 10.31
C LEU A 128 6.58 -0.26 11.23
N LYS A 129 7.56 0.49 10.72
CA LYS A 129 8.73 0.93 11.48
C LYS A 129 8.84 2.45 11.49
N GLU A 130 9.00 3.01 12.68
CA GLU A 130 9.39 4.39 12.91
C GLU A 130 10.91 4.46 13.14
N ILE A 131 11.57 5.44 12.53
CA ILE A 131 12.97 5.75 12.79
C ILE A 131 13.06 7.26 12.99
N ILE A 132 13.48 7.68 14.18
CA ILE A 132 13.73 9.08 14.51
C ILE A 132 15.24 9.28 14.64
N ILE A 133 15.78 10.22 13.86
CA ILE A 133 17.19 10.60 13.90
C ILE A 133 17.26 12.05 14.41
N SER A 134 17.99 12.27 15.50
CA SER A 134 18.20 13.59 16.08
C SER A 134 19.69 13.91 16.15
N PHE A 135 20.04 15.12 15.76
CA PHE A 135 21.39 15.68 15.91
C PHE A 135 21.48 16.70 17.05
N ALA A 136 20.40 16.89 17.81
CA ALA A 136 20.39 17.78 18.96
C ALA A 136 21.29 17.21 20.07
N GLN A 137 22.17 18.05 20.63
CA GLN A 137 23.04 17.68 21.75
C GLN A 137 22.27 17.57 23.08
N ASP A 138 21.15 18.29 23.17
CA ASP A 138 20.27 18.32 24.33
C ASP A 138 19.20 17.23 24.09
N GLY A 139 19.21 16.13 24.83
CA GLY A 139 18.39 14.92 24.59
C GLY A 139 16.85 15.08 24.61
N ASN A 140 16.33 16.30 24.60
CA ASN A 140 14.90 16.65 24.69
C ASN A 140 14.23 16.88 23.31
N PHE A 141 14.53 16.08 22.29
CA PHE A 141 13.91 16.23 20.96
C PHE A 141 12.51 15.59 20.86
N ARG A 142 12.17 14.66 21.77
CA ARG A 142 10.92 13.89 21.69
C ARG A 142 9.65 14.69 21.96
N SER A 143 9.74 15.91 22.50
CA SER A 143 8.57 16.73 22.80
C SER A 143 7.96 17.40 21.57
N THR A 144 8.68 17.46 20.44
CA THR A 144 8.21 18.13 19.21
C THR A 144 7.76 17.15 18.11
N ILE A 145 8.07 15.86 18.24
CA ILE A 145 7.69 14.83 17.27
C ILE A 145 6.51 14.02 17.86
N PRO A 146 5.35 13.96 17.19
CA PRO A 146 4.21 13.20 17.68
C PRO A 146 4.50 11.69 17.59
N ASN A 147 3.95 10.91 18.52
CA ASN A 147 3.92 9.45 18.37
C ASN A 147 3.07 9.10 17.15
N ILE A 148 3.60 8.23 16.28
CA ILE A 148 2.82 7.73 15.16
C ILE A 148 1.71 6.80 15.65
N LYS A 149 0.48 7.08 15.23
CA LYS A 149 -0.72 6.26 15.53
C LYS A 149 -1.37 5.76 14.26
N ILE A 150 -1.83 4.51 14.29
CA ILE A 150 -2.71 3.91 13.28
C ILE A 150 -3.87 3.23 14.01
N ASP A 151 -5.10 3.49 13.57
CA ASP A 151 -6.33 2.98 14.19
C ASP A 151 -6.40 3.25 15.70
N GLY A 152 -5.86 4.40 16.12
CA GLY A 152 -5.81 4.82 17.53
C GLY A 152 -4.76 4.09 18.38
N ARG A 153 -3.89 3.26 17.79
CA ARG A 153 -2.79 2.57 18.49
C ARG A 153 -1.45 3.19 18.13
N ASP A 154 -0.61 3.41 19.14
CA ASP A 154 0.77 3.85 18.92
C ASP A 154 1.57 2.74 18.21
N ILE A 155 2.36 3.13 17.21
CA ILE A 155 3.38 2.27 16.59
C ILE A 155 4.63 2.40 17.48
N ALA A 156 5.07 1.29 18.09
CA ALA A 156 6.28 1.21 18.90
C ALA A 156 7.35 0.31 18.24
#